data_AF-A0A9P5QR26-F1
#
_entry.id   AF-A0A9P5QR26-F1
#
_cell.length_a   1.000
_cell.length_b   1.000
_cell.length_c   1.000
_cell.angle_alpha   90.00
_cell.angle_beta   90.00
_cell.angle_gamma   90.00
#
_symmetry.space_group_name_H-M   'P 1'
#
loop_
_entity.id
_entity.type
_entity.pdbx_description
1 polymer ?
#
loop_
_entity_poly.entity_id
_entity_poly.type
_entity_poly.pdbx_seq_one_letter_code
_entity_poly.pdbx_strand_id
1 'polypeptide(L)'
;MSSAEVSTHKRKASSPAVSGSSDSQQHDSKKSRKDNTELHTNDCEDPDCEGCAEGEIVLQFDSKPSAVELFHMAREELTSNAAGSSSSESGSVGISRMAKALFDKAIEEFQTLDKTNSHIELNDGTEVALQVVETKIQHAACVITMGNNIPSLEMLQEGTSMFEDLAKKTAYGNGNVLVGLGIAEISQARELRRKAMKALELEDEDDEPSEEQKDAAALIGKPEAKLVNSAIENFNKGLTLLKSSAKSESLFAQESIRSAQELEEYGIALDPSLNSDLATNIFDQAIQHLEDAKKASSSLVESNSDVLSLYGSCLYSKAKLVNDQTEGDENPAKQFVEKAIEILVKAETMQGEEGDAKTLETLGQVYLMSIDLIEEDEDLIMERIDAAKEKLSRALELNPYNFALEEQVEALCGDDNGDGEDFEDQSGEEEGEEDEDEEDEE
;
A
#
# COMPACT_ATOMS: atom_id res chain seq x y z
N MET A 1 15.23 -6.31 66.34
CA MET A 1 15.13 -5.53 67.59
C MET A 1 14.41 -4.22 67.25
N SER A 2 13.37 -3.90 68.05
CA SER A 2 12.55 -2.67 68.09
C SER A 2 11.74 -2.28 66.84
N SER A 3 10.42 -2.48 66.84
CA SER A 3 9.35 -1.58 67.35
C SER A 3 9.06 -0.43 66.36
N ALA A 4 8.02 -0.48 65.53
CA ALA A 4 6.59 -0.23 65.82
C ALA A 4 6.30 1.20 66.29
N GLU A 5 5.58 1.98 65.49
CA GLU A 5 4.51 2.87 65.98
C GLU A 5 3.51 3.26 64.87
N VAL A 6 2.24 3.21 65.26
CA VAL A 6 1.01 3.46 64.51
C VAL A 6 0.52 4.87 64.85
N SER A 7 -0.10 5.58 63.91
CA SER A 7 -1.09 6.60 64.29
C SER A 7 -2.22 6.71 63.27
N THR A 8 -3.43 6.83 63.81
CA THR A 8 -4.74 6.79 63.16
C THR A 8 -5.51 8.06 63.51
N HIS A 9 -6.23 8.68 62.57
CA HIS A 9 -7.45 9.50 62.78
C HIS A 9 -8.17 9.59 61.41
N LYS A 10 -9.36 9.01 61.14
CA LYS A 10 -10.73 9.05 61.72
C LYS A 10 -11.63 10.17 61.13
N ARG A 11 -12.44 9.78 60.12
CA ARG A 11 -13.85 10.11 59.76
C ARG A 11 -14.34 11.58 59.75
N LYS A 12 -15.03 11.96 58.66
CA LYS A 12 -16.49 12.28 58.70
C LYS A 12 -17.13 12.39 57.30
N ALA A 13 -18.26 11.70 57.16
CA ALA A 13 -19.24 11.84 56.10
C ALA A 13 -20.17 13.04 56.34
N SER A 14 -20.76 13.59 55.27
CA SER A 14 -22.09 14.23 55.28
C SER A 14 -22.60 14.49 53.86
N SER A 15 -23.61 13.73 53.43
CA SER A 15 -24.79 14.27 52.72
C SER A 15 -25.86 14.60 53.76
N PRO A 16 -26.83 15.52 53.52
CA PRO A 16 -28.13 15.15 52.91
C PRO A 16 -28.70 16.26 51.98
N ALA A 17 -29.34 15.94 50.85
CA ALA A 17 -30.78 15.68 50.62
C ALA A 17 -31.74 16.86 50.95
N VAL A 18 -32.62 17.22 49.99
CA VAL A 18 -34.11 17.29 50.09
C VAL A 18 -34.71 17.99 48.84
N SER A 19 -35.29 17.14 47.97
CA SER A 19 -36.59 17.18 47.26
C SER A 19 -37.36 18.48 46.97
N GLY A 20 -37.95 18.52 45.76
CA GLY A 20 -39.21 19.23 45.47
C GLY A 20 -39.71 19.01 44.03
N SER A 21 -40.67 18.10 43.83
CA SER A 21 -41.45 17.88 42.60
C SER A 21 -42.41 19.04 42.26
N SER A 22 -42.76 19.25 40.99
CA SER A 22 -44.12 19.01 40.44
C SER A 22 -44.28 19.43 38.98
N ASP A 23 -45.18 18.72 38.29
CA ASP A 23 -45.58 18.77 36.88
C ASP A 23 -46.29 20.05 36.42
N SER A 24 -46.29 20.23 35.08
CA SER A 24 -47.45 20.55 34.19
C SER A 24 -47.32 21.79 33.30
N GLN A 25 -47.08 21.52 32.01
CA GLN A 25 -47.69 22.11 30.79
C GLN A 25 -48.16 23.57 30.77
N GLN A 26 -47.63 24.37 29.81
CA GLN A 26 -48.45 24.92 28.72
C GLN A 26 -47.61 25.50 27.58
N HIS A 27 -48.08 25.20 26.36
CA HIS A 27 -47.61 25.67 25.07
C HIS A 27 -47.58 27.21 24.97
N ASP A 28 -46.57 27.74 24.26
CA ASP A 28 -46.86 28.72 23.22
C ASP A 28 -46.04 28.43 21.97
N SER A 29 -46.78 28.34 20.87
CA SER A 29 -46.34 27.90 19.56
C SER A 29 -46.09 29.11 18.66
N LYS A 30 -45.19 28.93 17.69
CA LYS A 30 -45.03 29.66 16.41
C LYS A 30 -43.89 30.71 16.38
N LYS A 31 -42.80 30.36 15.70
CA LYS A 31 -42.75 30.45 14.23
C LYS A 31 -41.63 29.57 13.68
N SER A 32 -42.02 28.63 12.82
CA SER A 32 -41.13 27.77 12.06
C SER A 32 -40.29 28.59 11.10
N ARG A 33 -38.98 28.33 11.09
CA ARG A 33 -38.20 28.26 9.86
C ARG A 33 -37.83 26.79 9.70
N LYS A 34 -38.62 26.10 8.88
CA LYS A 34 -38.24 24.84 8.26
C LYS A 34 -37.00 25.17 7.42
N ASP A 35 -35.89 24.51 7.68
CA ASP A 35 -34.95 24.00 6.67
C ASP A 35 -33.97 23.03 7.37
N ASN A 36 -33.98 21.79 6.90
CA ASN A 36 -33.04 20.67 7.10
C ASN A 36 -32.24 20.57 8.42
N THR A 37 -32.85 19.96 9.46
CA THR A 37 -32.14 19.53 10.70
C THR A 37 -32.25 18.02 10.93
N GLU A 38 -31.90 17.19 9.95
CA GLU A 38 -31.80 15.73 10.13
C GLU A 38 -30.35 15.19 10.16
N LEU A 39 -29.33 16.04 10.04
CA LEU A 39 -27.92 15.61 9.93
C LEU A 39 -26.96 16.11 11.03
N HIS A 40 -27.46 16.72 12.12
CA HIS A 40 -26.62 17.17 13.24
C HIS A 40 -27.13 16.67 14.59
N THR A 41 -26.20 16.33 15.49
CA THR A 41 -26.51 16.23 16.92
C THR A 41 -26.81 17.62 17.48
N ASN A 42 -27.67 17.71 18.50
CA ASN A 42 -28.11 18.99 19.07
C ASN A 42 -26.98 19.83 19.73
N ASP A 43 -25.77 19.27 19.82
CA ASP A 43 -24.59 19.88 20.46
C ASP A 43 -23.48 20.26 19.45
N CYS A 44 -23.78 20.23 18.14
CA CYS A 44 -22.83 20.68 17.10
C CYS A 44 -22.79 22.22 17.05
N GLU A 45 -21.65 22.81 17.44
CA GLU A 45 -21.39 24.27 17.38
C GLU A 45 -20.60 24.69 16.13
N ASP A 46 -20.27 23.75 15.25
CA ASP A 46 -19.49 24.01 14.03
C ASP A 46 -20.42 24.37 12.86
N PRO A 47 -20.38 25.62 12.35
CA PRO A 47 -21.23 26.08 11.26
C PRO A 47 -20.88 25.46 9.89
N ASP A 48 -19.71 24.83 9.75
CA ASP A 48 -19.24 24.21 8.50
C ASP A 48 -19.32 22.67 8.55
N CYS A 49 -19.91 22.07 9.61
CA CYS A 49 -20.18 20.63 9.62
C CYS A 49 -21.23 20.29 8.54
N GLU A 50 -20.92 19.41 7.59
CA GLU A 50 -21.86 18.93 6.57
C GLU A 50 -22.62 17.64 6.95
N GLY A 51 -22.35 17.09 8.14
CA GLY A 51 -23.05 15.90 8.63
C GLY A 51 -22.43 15.32 9.89
N CYS A 52 -22.94 15.73 11.05
CA CYS A 52 -22.49 15.25 12.37
C CYS A 52 -23.36 14.09 12.90
N ALA A 53 -24.31 13.58 12.11
CA ALA A 53 -25.12 12.41 12.42
C ALA A 53 -24.45 11.12 11.92
N GLU A 54 -23.29 10.77 12.46
CA GLU A 54 -22.70 9.45 12.24
C GLU A 54 -23.39 8.44 13.16
N GLY A 55 -24.32 7.65 12.61
CA GLY A 55 -24.94 6.54 13.32
C GLY A 55 -23.94 5.40 13.59
N GLU A 56 -24.02 4.80 14.78
CA GLU A 56 -23.29 3.59 15.14
C GLU A 56 -23.66 2.44 14.18
N ILE A 57 -22.67 1.84 13.49
CA ILE A 57 -22.90 0.64 12.68
C ILE A 57 -23.12 -0.53 13.63
N VAL A 58 -24.37 -1.00 13.70
CA VAL A 58 -24.71 -2.20 14.47
C VAL A 58 -24.52 -3.42 13.59
N LEU A 59 -23.46 -4.18 13.84
CA LEU A 59 -23.24 -5.49 13.20
C LEU A 59 -24.21 -6.52 13.77
N GLN A 60 -25.13 -7.01 12.95
CA GLN A 60 -26.07 -8.06 13.32
C GLN A 60 -25.74 -9.35 12.56
N PHE A 61 -25.43 -10.41 13.30
CA PHE A 61 -25.13 -11.73 12.75
C PHE A 61 -26.19 -12.75 13.17
N ASP A 62 -26.59 -13.62 12.25
CA ASP A 62 -27.52 -14.72 12.53
C ASP A 62 -26.91 -15.77 13.48
N SER A 63 -25.59 -15.93 13.43
CA SER A 63 -24.77 -16.73 14.36
C SER A 63 -23.54 -15.93 14.75
N LYS A 64 -23.14 -15.98 16.04
CA LYS A 64 -21.95 -15.24 16.51
C LYS A 64 -20.69 -15.74 15.76
N PRO A 65 -20.05 -14.92 14.91
CA PRO A 65 -18.82 -15.31 14.23
C PRO A 65 -17.65 -15.35 15.21
N SER A 66 -16.65 -16.18 14.90
CA SER A 66 -15.35 -16.19 15.55
C SER A 66 -14.51 -14.97 15.17
N ALA A 67 -13.45 -14.70 15.94
CA ALA A 67 -12.53 -13.59 15.64
C ALA A 67 -11.87 -13.72 14.26
N VAL A 68 -11.54 -14.95 13.85
CA VAL A 68 -10.94 -15.25 12.55
C VAL A 68 -11.94 -15.02 11.41
N GLU A 69 -13.20 -15.43 11.58
CA GLU A 69 -14.26 -15.17 10.59
C GLU A 69 -14.52 -13.67 10.42
N LEU A 70 -14.58 -12.92 11.52
CA LEU A 70 -14.71 -11.45 11.48
C LEU A 70 -13.54 -10.80 10.73
N PHE A 71 -12.30 -11.25 10.97
CA PHE A 71 -11.14 -10.74 10.27
C PHE A 71 -11.18 -11.07 8.77
N HIS A 72 -11.61 -12.28 8.37
CA HIS A 72 -11.80 -12.62 6.96
C HIS A 72 -12.87 -11.75 6.29
N MET A 73 -14.02 -11.57 6.94
CA MET A 73 -15.08 -10.68 6.43
C MET A 73 -14.58 -9.24 6.26
N ALA A 74 -13.78 -8.74 7.22
CA ALA A 74 -13.18 -7.41 7.11
C ALA A 74 -12.26 -7.27 5.90
N ARG A 75 -11.46 -8.30 5.60
CA ARG A 75 -10.58 -8.35 4.43
C ARG A 75 -11.33 -8.44 3.12
N GLU A 76 -12.38 -9.25 3.07
CA GLU A 76 -13.26 -9.36 1.88
C GLU A 76 -13.96 -8.03 1.58
N GLU A 77 -14.40 -7.32 2.63
CA GLU A 77 -14.98 -5.99 2.51
C GLU A 77 -13.95 -4.97 2.01
N LEU A 78 -12.69 -5.04 2.47
CA LEU A 78 -11.60 -4.20 1.92
C LEU A 78 -11.40 -4.44 0.43
N THR A 79 -11.30 -5.70 0.00
CA THR A 79 -11.10 -6.04 -1.41
C THR A 79 -12.30 -5.65 -2.28
N SER A 80 -13.51 -5.79 -1.75
CA SER A 80 -14.75 -5.41 -2.47
C SER A 80 -14.86 -3.90 -2.63
N ASN A 81 -14.45 -3.14 -1.61
CA ASN A 81 -14.41 -1.68 -1.72
C ASN A 81 -13.27 -1.21 -2.62
N ALA A 82 -12.10 -1.86 -2.63
CA ALA A 82 -11.03 -1.54 -3.58
C ALA A 82 -11.46 -1.78 -5.05
N ALA A 83 -12.25 -2.83 -5.31
CA ALA A 83 -12.78 -3.12 -6.64
C ALA A 83 -13.98 -2.21 -7.05
N GLY A 84 -14.64 -1.56 -6.09
CA GLY A 84 -15.86 -0.77 -6.32
C GLY A 84 -15.73 0.74 -6.06
N SER A 85 -14.65 1.21 -5.44
CA SER A 85 -14.47 2.61 -5.01
C SER A 85 -13.69 3.41 -6.04
N SER A 86 -14.35 3.69 -7.15
CA SER A 86 -13.99 4.69 -8.15
C SER A 86 -14.57 6.07 -7.80
N SER A 87 -14.71 6.42 -6.51
CA SER A 87 -15.60 7.53 -6.09
C SER A 87 -15.18 8.39 -4.89
N SER A 88 -13.89 8.45 -4.52
CA SER A 88 -13.44 9.48 -3.56
C SER A 88 -12.47 10.46 -4.23
N GLU A 89 -12.94 11.68 -4.46
CA GLU A 89 -12.18 12.85 -4.97
C GLU A 89 -10.98 13.25 -4.11
N SER A 90 -10.80 12.65 -2.93
CA SER A 90 -9.56 12.68 -2.17
C SER A 90 -8.85 11.35 -2.36
N GLY A 91 -7.65 11.34 -2.94
CA GLY A 91 -6.83 10.16 -3.27
C GLY A 91 -6.36 9.28 -2.08
N SER A 92 -7.16 9.12 -1.04
CA SER A 92 -7.03 8.06 -0.05
C SER A 92 -8.14 7.04 -0.25
N VAL A 93 -7.79 5.82 -0.67
CA VAL A 93 -8.64 4.64 -0.54
C VAL A 93 -8.87 4.40 0.95
N GLY A 94 -9.83 5.10 1.53
CA GLY A 94 -10.17 4.97 2.94
C GLY A 94 -10.84 3.63 3.19
N ILE A 95 -10.53 2.99 4.31
CA ILE A 95 -11.29 1.82 4.77
C ILE A 95 -12.79 2.15 4.81
N SER A 96 -13.64 1.25 4.31
CA SER A 96 -15.08 1.45 4.47
C SER A 96 -15.46 1.40 5.93
N ARG A 97 -16.51 2.13 6.33
CA ARG A 97 -17.00 2.11 7.72
C ARG A 97 -17.38 0.68 8.15
N MET A 98 -17.88 -0.15 7.22
CA MET A 98 -18.18 -1.56 7.47
C MET A 98 -16.92 -2.37 7.75
N ALA A 99 -15.88 -2.26 6.90
CA ALA A 99 -14.61 -2.94 7.12
C ALA A 99 -14.01 -2.53 8.47
N LYS A 100 -14.00 -1.23 8.80
CA LYS A 100 -13.53 -0.75 10.10
C LYS A 100 -14.31 -1.36 11.27
N ALA A 101 -15.63 -1.38 11.22
CA ALA A 101 -16.46 -1.99 12.27
C ALA A 101 -16.17 -3.49 12.44
N LEU A 102 -15.93 -4.22 11.34
CA LEU A 102 -15.55 -5.63 11.36
C LEU A 102 -14.16 -5.83 11.99
N PHE A 103 -13.18 -4.98 11.67
CA PHE A 103 -11.86 -4.99 12.30
C PHE A 103 -11.94 -4.72 13.80
N ASP A 104 -12.63 -3.65 14.21
CA ASP A 104 -12.83 -3.30 15.62
C ASP A 104 -13.42 -4.50 16.38
N LYS A 105 -14.45 -5.14 15.81
CA LYS A 105 -15.07 -6.34 16.40
C LYS A 105 -14.13 -7.54 16.45
N ALA A 106 -13.34 -7.78 15.40
CA ALA A 106 -12.37 -8.87 15.37
C ALA A 106 -11.30 -8.70 16.46
N ILE A 107 -10.77 -7.48 16.61
CA ILE A 107 -9.76 -7.14 17.63
C ILE A 107 -10.31 -7.37 19.04
N GLU A 108 -11.54 -6.93 19.34
CA GLU A 108 -12.19 -7.20 20.63
C GLU A 108 -12.29 -8.70 20.97
N GLU A 109 -12.69 -9.51 20.00
CA GLU A 109 -12.82 -10.97 20.19
C GLU A 109 -11.45 -11.63 20.33
N PHE A 110 -10.43 -11.21 19.55
CA PHE A 110 -9.06 -11.68 19.73
C PHE A 110 -8.49 -11.31 21.10
N GLN A 111 -8.70 -10.09 21.59
CA GLN A 111 -8.29 -9.67 22.93
C GLN A 111 -8.96 -10.53 24.03
N THR A 112 -10.20 -10.98 23.81
CA THR A 112 -10.91 -11.89 24.72
C THR A 112 -10.28 -13.29 24.70
N LEU A 113 -9.94 -13.81 23.52
CA LEU A 113 -9.22 -15.08 23.37
C LEU A 113 -7.84 -15.01 24.02
N ASP A 114 -7.12 -13.91 23.86
CA ASP A 114 -5.80 -13.71 24.45
C ASP A 114 -5.81 -13.74 25.97
N LYS A 115 -6.82 -13.12 26.59
CA LYS A 115 -7.03 -13.19 28.05
C LYS A 115 -7.31 -14.62 28.49
N THR A 116 -8.14 -15.34 27.74
CA THR A 116 -8.54 -16.72 28.03
C THR A 116 -7.34 -17.68 27.92
N ASN A 117 -6.50 -17.49 26.90
CA ASN A 117 -5.37 -18.35 26.58
C ASN A 117 -4.05 -17.93 27.25
N SER A 118 -4.08 -16.92 28.12
CA SER A 118 -2.88 -16.33 28.76
C SER A 118 -2.05 -17.30 29.61
N HIS A 119 -2.64 -18.41 30.04
CA HIS A 119 -2.01 -19.43 30.88
C HIS A 119 -1.32 -20.54 30.08
N ILE A 120 -1.39 -20.53 28.75
CA ILE A 120 -0.87 -21.58 27.87
C ILE A 120 0.58 -21.25 27.49
N GLU A 121 1.50 -22.20 27.73
CA GLU A 121 2.90 -22.07 27.36
C GLU A 121 3.09 -22.31 25.86
N LEU A 122 3.50 -21.28 25.12
CA LEU A 122 3.53 -21.33 23.65
C LEU A 122 4.64 -22.23 23.05
N ASN A 123 5.61 -22.66 23.86
CA ASN A 123 6.76 -23.47 23.45
C ASN A 123 6.65 -24.95 23.78
N ASP A 124 5.53 -25.41 24.35
CA ASP A 124 5.40 -26.79 24.82
C ASP A 124 5.16 -27.80 23.67
N GLY A 125 4.95 -27.32 22.44
CA GLY A 125 4.75 -28.12 21.23
C GLY A 125 3.41 -28.86 21.18
N THR A 126 2.50 -28.58 22.12
CA THR A 126 1.17 -29.18 22.14
C THR A 126 0.29 -28.61 21.01
N GLU A 127 -0.71 -29.39 20.59
CA GLU A 127 -1.68 -28.93 19.58
C GLU A 127 -2.41 -27.66 20.04
N VAL A 128 -2.72 -27.57 21.34
CA VAL A 128 -3.35 -26.39 21.94
C VAL A 128 -2.42 -25.17 21.86
N ALA A 129 -1.13 -25.32 22.21
CA ALA A 129 -0.19 -24.21 22.09
C ALA A 129 -0.01 -23.75 20.64
N LEU A 130 0.02 -24.68 19.67
CA LEU A 130 0.09 -24.34 18.25
C LEU A 130 -1.13 -23.52 17.79
N GLN A 131 -2.34 -23.93 18.20
CA GLN A 131 -3.57 -23.18 17.90
C GLN A 131 -3.59 -21.79 18.55
N VAL A 132 -3.07 -21.66 19.77
CA VAL A 132 -2.94 -20.36 20.45
C VAL A 132 -1.93 -19.47 19.73
N VAL A 133 -0.79 -20.01 19.28
CA VAL A 133 0.18 -19.27 18.49
C VAL A 133 -0.45 -18.78 17.19
N GLU A 134 -1.16 -19.64 16.46
CA GLU A 134 -1.86 -19.27 15.24
C GLU A 134 -2.90 -18.17 15.48
N THR A 135 -3.71 -18.28 16.54
CA THR A 135 -4.66 -17.24 16.93
C THR A 135 -3.97 -15.90 17.23
N LYS A 136 -2.82 -15.93 17.90
CA LYS A 136 -2.03 -14.73 18.20
C LYS A 136 -1.40 -14.10 16.95
N ILE A 137 -0.98 -14.92 15.98
CA ILE A 137 -0.53 -14.44 14.66
C ILE A 137 -1.68 -13.72 13.97
N GLN A 138 -2.89 -14.30 13.96
CA GLN A 138 -4.06 -13.68 13.32
C GLN A 138 -4.46 -12.37 14.01
N HIS A 139 -4.37 -12.29 15.34
CA HIS A 139 -4.61 -11.06 16.07
C HIS A 139 -3.63 -9.95 15.67
N ALA A 140 -2.32 -10.23 15.70
CA ALA A 140 -1.31 -9.25 15.32
C ALA A 140 -1.44 -8.84 13.84
N ALA A 141 -1.71 -9.79 12.95
CA ALA A 141 -1.97 -9.50 11.54
C ALA A 141 -3.20 -8.61 11.34
N CYS A 142 -4.28 -8.84 12.10
CA CYS A 142 -5.49 -8.01 12.07
C CYS A 142 -5.18 -6.55 12.43
N VAL A 143 -4.40 -6.32 13.50
CA VAL A 143 -3.96 -4.97 13.91
C VAL A 143 -3.11 -4.29 12.84
N ILE A 144 -2.16 -5.02 12.21
CA ILE A 144 -1.33 -4.49 11.13
C ILE A 144 -2.17 -4.16 9.89
N THR A 145 -3.06 -5.06 9.45
CA THR A 145 -3.93 -4.81 8.30
C THR A 145 -4.82 -3.59 8.54
N MET A 146 -5.39 -3.44 9.73
CA MET A 146 -6.15 -2.25 10.08
C MET A 146 -5.27 -0.99 10.06
N GLY A 147 -4.07 -1.03 10.63
CA GLY A 147 -3.12 0.10 10.63
C GLY A 147 -2.61 0.51 9.24
N ASN A 148 -2.57 -0.43 8.29
CA ASN A 148 -2.27 -0.16 6.88
C ASN A 148 -3.42 0.54 6.15
N ASN A 149 -4.67 0.23 6.50
CA ASN A 149 -5.87 0.78 5.85
C ASN A 149 -6.45 2.02 6.57
N ILE A 150 -6.10 2.20 7.84
CA ILE A 150 -6.29 3.43 8.62
C ILE A 150 -4.89 3.87 9.01
N PRO A 151 -4.22 4.69 8.19
CA PRO A 151 -2.80 5.00 8.37
C PRO A 151 -2.50 5.51 9.78
N SER A 152 -2.07 4.60 10.64
CA SER A 152 -1.89 4.81 12.07
C SER A 152 -0.60 4.14 12.50
N LEU A 153 0.44 4.97 12.63
CA LEU A 153 1.74 4.52 13.13
C LEU A 153 1.62 3.85 14.50
N GLU A 154 0.68 4.28 15.35
CA GLU A 154 0.46 3.69 16.67
C GLU A 154 -0.07 2.25 16.57
N MET A 155 -1.05 1.99 15.70
CA MET A 155 -1.56 0.63 15.47
C MET A 155 -0.47 -0.26 14.87
N LEU A 156 0.31 0.25 13.91
CA LEU A 156 1.42 -0.50 13.33
C LEU A 156 2.49 -0.84 14.39
N GLN A 157 2.82 0.10 15.27
CA GLN A 157 3.72 -0.14 16.40
C GLN A 157 3.16 -1.17 17.39
N GLU A 158 1.86 -1.14 17.67
CA GLU A 158 1.20 -2.14 18.52
C GLU A 158 1.29 -3.53 17.89
N GLY A 159 0.93 -3.68 16.61
CA GLY A 159 1.02 -4.94 15.88
C GLY A 159 2.45 -5.49 15.80
N THR A 160 3.44 -4.62 15.54
CA THR A 160 4.87 -5.00 15.58
C THR A 160 5.27 -5.50 16.95
N SER A 161 4.88 -4.79 18.03
CA SER A 161 5.16 -5.22 19.41
C SER A 161 4.50 -6.56 19.74
N MET A 162 3.29 -6.84 19.23
CA MET A 162 2.64 -8.14 19.40
C MET A 162 3.46 -9.26 18.74
N PHE A 163 3.95 -9.06 17.52
CA PHE A 163 4.80 -10.02 16.83
C PHE A 163 6.15 -10.20 17.53
N GLU A 164 6.81 -9.13 17.99
CA GLU A 164 8.06 -9.23 18.75
C GLU A 164 7.89 -10.07 20.02
N ASP A 165 6.82 -9.83 20.77
CA ASP A 165 6.53 -10.58 21.98
C ASP A 165 6.21 -12.04 21.68
N LEU A 166 5.52 -12.32 20.57
CA LEU A 166 5.26 -13.66 20.11
C LEU A 166 6.54 -14.36 19.64
N ALA A 167 7.44 -13.66 18.95
CA ALA A 167 8.75 -14.17 18.55
C ALA A 167 9.58 -14.56 19.78
N LYS A 168 9.64 -13.69 20.80
CA LYS A 168 10.31 -13.98 22.07
C LYS A 168 9.68 -15.20 22.76
N LYS A 169 8.35 -15.26 22.83
CA LYS A 169 7.62 -16.38 23.45
C LYS A 169 7.76 -17.68 22.69
N THR A 170 7.97 -17.64 21.38
CA THR A 170 8.26 -18.81 20.54
C THR A 170 9.76 -19.11 20.41
N ALA A 171 10.60 -18.44 21.21
CA ALA A 171 12.06 -18.51 21.16
C ALA A 171 12.65 -18.30 19.74
N TYR A 172 11.98 -17.48 18.93
CA TYR A 172 12.31 -17.23 17.51
C TYR A 172 12.31 -18.51 16.65
N GLY A 173 11.61 -19.56 17.09
CA GLY A 173 11.56 -20.86 16.44
C GLY A 173 10.34 -21.08 15.52
N ASN A 174 9.45 -20.09 15.38
CA ASN A 174 8.27 -20.18 14.53
C ASN A 174 8.41 -19.30 13.29
N GLY A 175 8.46 -19.93 12.12
CA GLY A 175 8.65 -19.23 10.85
C GLY A 175 7.54 -18.24 10.49
N ASN A 176 6.27 -18.57 10.72
CA ASN A 176 5.14 -17.67 10.45
C ASN A 176 5.17 -16.43 11.34
N VAL A 177 5.62 -16.57 12.58
CA VAL A 177 5.79 -15.42 13.50
C VAL A 177 6.87 -14.48 12.99
N LEU A 178 8.01 -15.00 12.52
CA LEU A 178 9.09 -14.18 11.99
C LEU A 178 8.72 -13.50 10.66
N VAL A 179 8.05 -14.22 9.75
CA VAL A 179 7.54 -13.60 8.53
C VAL A 179 6.54 -12.48 8.88
N GLY A 180 5.57 -12.76 9.77
CA GLY A 180 4.62 -11.75 10.23
C GLY A 180 5.27 -10.53 10.89
N LEU A 181 6.36 -10.73 11.65
CA LEU A 181 7.15 -9.63 12.20
C LEU A 181 7.81 -8.79 11.10
N GLY A 182 8.39 -9.42 10.08
CA GLY A 182 8.98 -8.70 8.95
C GLY A 182 7.94 -7.87 8.18
N ILE A 183 6.74 -8.41 7.98
CA ILE A 183 5.62 -7.68 7.36
C ILE A 183 5.26 -6.44 8.19
N ALA A 184 5.12 -6.61 9.51
CA ALA A 184 4.80 -5.51 10.41
C ALA A 184 5.87 -4.40 10.39
N GLU A 185 7.15 -4.77 10.36
CA GLU A 185 8.27 -3.83 10.29
C GLU A 185 8.33 -3.08 8.94
N ILE A 186 8.08 -3.75 7.80
CA ILE A 186 7.97 -3.07 6.49
C ILE A 186 6.76 -2.14 6.43
N SER A 187 5.60 -2.60 6.90
CA SER A 187 4.40 -1.78 7.00
C SER A 187 4.65 -0.50 7.80
N GLN A 188 5.35 -0.61 8.93
CA GLN A 188 5.76 0.53 9.74
C GLN A 188 6.77 1.45 9.03
N ALA A 189 7.75 0.87 8.32
CA ALA A 189 8.72 1.64 7.53
C ALA A 189 8.03 2.47 6.43
N ARG A 190 7.07 1.86 5.72
CA ARG A 190 6.25 2.53 4.71
C ARG A 190 5.44 3.69 5.29
N GLU A 191 4.83 3.52 6.46
CA GLU A 191 4.08 4.60 7.10
C GLU A 191 4.99 5.75 7.56
N LEU A 192 6.21 5.45 8.04
CA LEU A 192 7.20 6.50 8.33
C LEU A 192 7.56 7.28 7.07
N ARG A 193 7.80 6.58 5.95
CA ARG A 193 8.08 7.20 4.65
C ARG A 193 6.93 8.10 4.20
N ARG A 194 5.70 7.58 4.24
CA ARG A 194 4.50 8.33 3.84
C ARG A 194 4.33 9.61 4.67
N LYS A 195 4.60 9.54 5.98
CA LYS A 195 4.58 10.72 6.86
C LYS A 195 5.67 11.73 6.53
N ALA A 196 6.88 11.27 6.17
CA ALA A 196 7.96 12.15 5.76
C ALA A 196 7.62 12.90 4.46
N MET A 197 7.08 12.19 3.46
CA MET A 197 6.64 12.81 2.20
C MET A 197 5.48 13.78 2.42
N LYS A 198 4.47 13.41 3.21
CA LYS A 198 3.32 14.28 3.51
C LYS A 198 3.70 15.53 4.31
N ALA A 199 4.75 15.46 5.14
CA ALA A 199 5.22 16.64 5.87
C ALA A 199 5.70 17.74 4.92
N LEU A 200 6.26 17.38 3.75
CA LEU A 200 6.66 18.35 2.73
C LEU A 200 5.46 19.04 2.05
N GLU A 201 4.36 18.32 1.88
CA GLU A 201 3.12 18.86 1.28
C GLU A 201 2.40 19.84 2.21
N LEU A 202 2.62 19.73 3.53
CA LEU A 202 1.92 20.51 4.56
C LEU A 202 2.73 21.68 5.12
N GLU A 203 4.05 21.71 4.91
CA GLU A 203 4.90 22.73 5.56
C GLU A 203 4.77 24.12 4.94
N ASP A 204 4.32 24.29 3.69
CA ASP A 204 4.02 25.60 3.10
C ASP A 204 3.00 25.49 1.93
N GLU A 205 1.71 25.76 2.16
CA GLU A 205 0.72 25.87 1.06
C GLU A 205 1.02 27.06 0.12
N ASP A 206 1.90 27.98 0.53
CA ASP A 206 2.26 29.21 -0.19
C ASP A 206 3.68 29.19 -0.82
N ASP A 207 4.57 28.29 -0.40
CA ASP A 207 5.95 28.17 -0.91
C ASP A 207 6.25 26.71 -1.28
N GLU A 208 6.56 26.45 -2.56
CA GLU A 208 6.92 25.11 -3.00
C GLU A 208 8.19 24.62 -2.27
N PRO A 209 8.20 23.40 -1.69
CA PRO A 209 9.37 22.90 -0.99
C PRO A 209 10.57 22.87 -1.93
N SER A 210 11.71 23.36 -1.45
CA SER A 210 12.94 23.35 -2.24
C SER A 210 13.36 21.91 -2.58
N GLU A 211 14.08 21.73 -3.69
CA GLU A 211 14.61 20.40 -4.07
C GLU A 211 15.46 19.77 -2.95
N GLU A 212 16.19 20.58 -2.18
CA GLU A 212 16.95 20.09 -1.01
C GLU A 212 16.04 19.55 0.10
N GLN A 213 14.84 20.10 0.29
CA GLN A 213 13.84 19.59 1.25
C GLN A 213 13.17 18.32 0.72
N LYS A 214 12.85 18.28 -0.58
CA LYS A 214 12.33 17.08 -1.26
C LYS A 214 13.30 15.92 -1.13
N ASP A 215 14.57 16.13 -1.46
CA ASP A 215 15.64 15.15 -1.33
C ASP A 215 15.83 14.69 0.12
N ALA A 216 15.80 15.63 1.07
CA ALA A 216 15.97 15.30 2.48
C ALA A 216 14.86 14.41 3.05
N ALA A 217 13.60 14.60 2.63
CA ALA A 217 12.50 13.72 3.06
C ALA A 217 12.46 12.39 2.29
N ALA A 218 12.95 12.39 1.04
CA ALA A 218 13.11 11.20 0.23
C ALA A 218 14.33 10.35 0.64
N LEU A 219 15.22 10.85 1.51
CA LEU A 219 16.29 10.08 2.13
C LEU A 219 15.79 9.24 3.32
N ILE A 220 16.31 8.02 3.42
CA ILE A 220 15.90 7.05 4.45
C ILE A 220 16.42 7.49 5.82
N GLY A 221 15.49 7.71 6.75
CA GLY A 221 15.84 7.97 8.14
C GLY A 221 16.43 6.73 8.84
N LYS A 222 17.26 6.95 9.87
CA LYS A 222 17.76 5.85 10.72
C LYS A 222 16.66 4.92 11.29
N PRO A 223 15.50 5.42 11.75
CA PRO A 223 14.43 4.56 12.25
C PRO A 223 13.86 3.64 11.17
N GLU A 224 13.63 4.18 9.98
CA GLU A 224 13.12 3.45 8.82
C GLU A 224 14.13 2.40 8.35
N ALA A 225 15.40 2.78 8.15
CA ALA A 225 16.46 1.85 7.77
C ALA A 225 16.62 0.69 8.77
N LYS A 226 16.42 0.95 10.08
CA LYS A 226 16.46 -0.11 11.10
C LYS A 226 15.31 -1.10 10.92
N LEU A 227 14.09 -0.61 10.68
CA LEU A 227 12.92 -1.46 10.46
C LEU A 227 13.09 -2.33 9.21
N VAL A 228 13.55 -1.75 8.10
CA VAL A 228 13.76 -2.48 6.85
C VAL A 228 14.81 -3.58 6.99
N ASN A 229 15.94 -3.27 7.62
CA ASN A 229 16.99 -4.26 7.84
C ASN A 229 16.52 -5.41 8.76
N SER A 230 15.77 -5.07 9.82
CA SER A 230 15.16 -6.06 10.72
C SER A 230 14.17 -6.95 9.96
N ALA A 231 13.35 -6.36 9.10
CA ALA A 231 12.36 -7.08 8.32
C ALA A 231 13.00 -8.09 7.37
N ILE A 232 14.02 -7.67 6.61
CA ILE A 232 14.77 -8.56 5.72
C ILE A 232 15.42 -9.71 6.51
N GLU A 233 15.97 -9.44 7.68
CA GLU A 233 16.53 -10.49 8.54
C GLU A 233 15.45 -11.48 9.02
N ASN A 234 14.27 -10.95 9.40
CA ASN A 234 13.13 -11.74 9.86
C ASN A 234 12.51 -12.58 8.74
N PHE A 235 12.35 -12.03 7.53
CA PHE A 235 11.93 -12.80 6.34
C PHE A 235 12.89 -13.94 6.06
N ASN A 236 14.19 -13.67 5.97
CA ASN A 236 15.20 -14.68 5.67
C ASN A 236 15.19 -15.82 6.71
N LYS A 237 15.13 -15.50 8.00
CA LYS A 237 15.04 -16.51 9.06
C LYS A 237 13.71 -17.26 9.03
N GLY A 238 12.59 -16.54 8.91
CA GLY A 238 11.25 -17.10 8.93
C GLY A 238 11.01 -18.07 7.77
N LEU A 239 11.33 -17.63 6.55
CA LEU A 239 11.21 -18.44 5.35
C LEU A 239 12.15 -19.65 5.38
N THR A 240 13.37 -19.52 5.93
CA THR A 240 14.28 -20.67 6.15
C THR A 240 13.65 -21.71 7.08
N LEU A 241 13.05 -21.28 8.19
CA LEU A 241 12.36 -22.18 9.12
C LEU A 241 11.17 -22.88 8.44
N LEU A 242 10.36 -22.14 7.67
CA LEU A 242 9.22 -22.71 6.95
C LEU A 242 9.67 -23.74 5.90
N LYS A 243 10.71 -23.42 5.12
CA LYS A 243 11.31 -24.31 4.12
C LYS A 243 11.85 -25.60 4.74
N SER A 244 12.43 -25.50 5.95
CA SER A 244 12.94 -26.65 6.69
C SER A 244 11.86 -27.48 7.39
N SER A 245 10.66 -26.91 7.57
CA SER A 245 9.56 -27.59 8.23
C SER A 245 8.93 -28.61 7.28
N ALA A 246 8.76 -29.85 7.74
CA ALA A 246 8.14 -30.92 6.93
C ALA A 246 6.65 -30.70 6.62
N LYS A 247 6.08 -29.53 6.96
CA LYS A 247 4.63 -29.35 7.13
C LYS A 247 3.89 -28.65 6.01
N SER A 248 4.53 -28.01 5.02
CA SER A 248 3.89 -27.70 3.72
C SER A 248 4.82 -26.83 2.85
N GLU A 249 5.26 -27.34 1.69
CA GLU A 249 5.88 -26.51 0.64
C GLU A 249 4.96 -25.37 0.19
N SER A 250 3.64 -25.59 0.26
CA SER A 250 2.63 -24.58 -0.05
C SER A 250 2.60 -23.43 0.96
N LEU A 251 2.79 -23.69 2.26
CA LEU A 251 2.86 -22.60 3.26
C LEU A 251 4.12 -21.76 3.07
N PHE A 252 5.27 -22.40 2.82
CA PHE A 252 6.50 -21.69 2.48
C PHE A 252 6.33 -20.81 1.22
N ALA A 253 5.69 -21.35 0.17
CA ALA A 253 5.43 -20.59 -1.05
C ALA A 253 4.47 -19.41 -0.80
N GLN A 254 3.40 -19.60 -0.04
CA GLN A 254 2.43 -18.54 0.31
C GLN A 254 3.10 -17.39 1.08
N GLU A 255 3.87 -17.71 2.12
CA GLU A 255 4.56 -16.69 2.93
C GLU A 255 5.69 -16.01 2.14
N SER A 256 6.33 -16.71 1.20
CA SER A 256 7.32 -16.11 0.28
C SER A 256 6.66 -15.10 -0.67
N ILE A 257 5.52 -15.45 -1.28
CA ILE A 257 4.72 -14.53 -2.12
C ILE A 257 4.30 -13.31 -1.31
N ARG A 258 3.77 -13.52 -0.11
CA ARG A 258 3.33 -12.44 0.78
C ARG A 258 4.48 -11.51 1.18
N SER A 259 5.66 -12.06 1.49
CA SER A 259 6.85 -11.25 1.79
C SER A 259 7.30 -10.43 0.58
N ALA A 260 7.24 -11.01 -0.63
CA ALA A 260 7.56 -10.30 -1.86
C ALA A 260 6.60 -9.15 -2.15
N GLN A 261 5.30 -9.33 -1.86
CA GLN A 261 4.31 -8.26 -2.01
C GLN A 261 4.64 -7.04 -1.14
N GLU A 262 4.92 -7.25 0.14
CA GLU A 262 5.24 -6.15 1.06
C GLU A 262 6.55 -5.45 0.67
N LEU A 263 7.54 -6.21 0.16
CA LEU A 263 8.78 -5.65 -0.36
C LEU A 263 8.56 -4.86 -1.66
N GLU A 264 7.70 -5.32 -2.57
CA GLU A 264 7.34 -4.59 -3.80
C GLU A 264 6.67 -3.25 -3.45
N GLU A 265 5.66 -3.28 -2.60
CA GLU A 265 4.92 -2.07 -2.18
C GLU A 265 5.85 -1.05 -1.51
N TYR A 266 6.81 -1.50 -0.70
CA TYR A 266 7.82 -0.61 -0.11
C TYR A 266 8.85 -0.14 -1.14
N GLY A 267 9.31 -1.01 -2.03
CA GLY A 267 10.31 -0.70 -3.06
C GLY A 267 9.83 0.36 -4.05
N ILE A 268 8.55 0.30 -4.45
CA ILE A 268 7.92 1.30 -5.34
C ILE A 268 7.84 2.67 -4.65
N ALA A 269 7.67 2.71 -3.33
CA ALA A 269 7.61 3.96 -2.56
C ALA A 269 8.98 4.63 -2.36
N LEU A 270 10.09 3.98 -2.74
CA LEU A 270 11.42 4.55 -2.67
C LEU A 270 11.70 5.40 -3.91
N ASP A 271 12.30 6.57 -3.70
CA ASP A 271 12.91 7.31 -4.80
C ASP A 271 14.17 6.56 -5.28
N PRO A 272 14.19 6.04 -6.52
CA PRO A 272 15.32 5.28 -7.04
C PRO A 272 16.57 6.13 -7.22
N SER A 273 16.45 7.45 -7.42
CA SER A 273 17.60 8.35 -7.63
C SER A 273 18.41 8.55 -6.34
N LEU A 274 17.73 8.52 -5.19
CA LEU A 274 18.34 8.74 -3.87
C LEU A 274 18.61 7.44 -3.10
N ASN A 275 17.86 6.38 -3.40
CA ASN A 275 17.84 5.14 -2.62
C ASN A 275 18.14 3.90 -3.48
N SER A 276 18.86 4.07 -4.59
CA SER A 276 19.14 3.02 -5.58
C SER A 276 19.64 1.70 -4.97
N ASP A 277 20.61 1.75 -4.06
CA ASP A 277 21.18 0.57 -3.40
C ASP A 277 20.13 -0.18 -2.57
N LEU A 278 19.31 0.54 -1.80
CA LEU A 278 18.26 -0.11 -1.00
C LEU A 278 17.18 -0.66 -1.92
N ALA A 279 16.69 0.11 -2.87
CA ALA A 279 15.65 -0.32 -3.81
C ALA A 279 16.12 -1.57 -4.57
N THR A 280 17.37 -1.58 -5.02
CA THR A 280 18.03 -2.73 -5.65
C THR A 280 17.97 -3.97 -4.76
N ASN A 281 18.38 -3.84 -3.49
CA ASN A 281 18.34 -4.95 -2.54
C ASN A 281 16.91 -5.42 -2.26
N ILE A 282 15.94 -4.49 -2.11
CA ILE A 282 14.53 -4.82 -1.87
C ILE A 282 13.96 -5.64 -3.03
N PHE A 283 14.13 -5.20 -4.27
CA PHE A 283 13.62 -5.93 -5.43
C PHE A 283 14.38 -7.24 -5.67
N ASP A 284 15.68 -7.32 -5.38
CA ASP A 284 16.42 -8.58 -5.41
C ASP A 284 15.84 -9.61 -4.43
N GLN A 285 15.51 -9.18 -3.20
CA GLN A 285 14.87 -10.05 -2.22
C GLN A 285 13.45 -10.46 -2.66
N ALA A 286 12.64 -9.53 -3.14
CA ALA A 286 11.27 -9.81 -3.61
C ALA A 286 11.27 -10.82 -4.77
N ILE A 287 12.11 -10.61 -5.78
CA ILE A 287 12.29 -11.54 -6.91
C ILE A 287 12.76 -12.90 -6.39
N GLN A 288 13.74 -12.93 -5.48
CA GLN A 288 14.24 -14.19 -4.93
C GLN A 288 13.15 -14.96 -4.17
N HIS A 289 12.30 -14.28 -3.41
CA HIS A 289 11.17 -14.90 -2.72
C HIS A 289 10.14 -15.48 -3.69
N LEU A 290 9.81 -14.78 -4.79
CA LEU A 290 8.91 -15.28 -5.82
C LEU A 290 9.48 -16.47 -6.58
N GLU A 291 10.79 -16.47 -6.88
CA GLU A 291 11.47 -17.60 -7.48
C GLU A 291 11.50 -18.82 -6.57
N ASP A 292 11.73 -18.62 -5.27
CA ASP A 292 11.71 -19.70 -4.29
C ASP A 292 10.29 -20.25 -4.07
N ALA A 293 9.27 -19.38 -4.08
CA ALA A 293 7.87 -19.79 -4.09
C ALA A 293 7.53 -20.64 -5.32
N LYS A 294 7.97 -20.21 -6.50
CA LYS A 294 7.76 -20.94 -7.76
C LYS A 294 8.44 -22.31 -7.73
N LYS A 295 9.66 -22.40 -7.20
CA LYS A 295 10.39 -23.68 -7.05
C LYS A 295 9.67 -24.63 -6.08
N ALA A 296 9.10 -24.12 -4.99
CA ALA A 296 8.40 -24.93 -4.01
C ALA A 296 6.98 -25.31 -4.46
N SER A 297 6.27 -24.43 -5.15
CA SER A 297 4.91 -24.67 -5.63
C SER A 297 4.61 -23.88 -6.90
N SER A 298 4.99 -24.45 -8.06
CA SER A 298 4.79 -23.80 -9.36
C SER A 298 3.34 -23.43 -9.61
N SER A 299 2.37 -24.26 -9.17
CA SER A 299 0.94 -23.98 -9.36
C SER A 299 0.44 -22.74 -8.60
N LEU A 300 1.01 -22.42 -7.43
CA LEU A 300 0.61 -21.22 -6.69
C LEU A 300 1.07 -19.93 -7.36
N VAL A 301 2.15 -19.99 -8.15
CA VAL A 301 2.70 -18.84 -8.87
C VAL A 301 2.15 -18.79 -10.31
N GLU A 302 2.29 -19.87 -11.06
CA GLU A 302 2.03 -19.89 -12.50
C GLU A 302 0.56 -19.99 -12.88
N SER A 303 -0.32 -20.27 -11.92
CA SER A 303 -1.78 -20.34 -12.12
C SER A 303 -2.53 -19.22 -11.38
N ASN A 304 -1.82 -18.19 -10.89
CA ASN A 304 -2.42 -17.03 -10.25
C ASN A 304 -1.95 -15.75 -10.97
N SER A 305 -2.90 -15.04 -11.59
CA SER A 305 -2.62 -13.80 -12.34
C SER A 305 -1.99 -12.73 -11.46
N ASP A 306 -2.43 -12.60 -10.21
CA ASP A 306 -2.01 -11.52 -9.31
C ASP A 306 -0.56 -11.74 -8.87
N VAL A 307 -0.17 -12.99 -8.66
CA VAL A 307 1.21 -13.36 -8.33
C VAL A 307 2.12 -13.18 -9.54
N LEU A 308 1.64 -13.46 -10.76
CA LEU A 308 2.39 -13.16 -11.99
C LEU A 308 2.53 -11.65 -12.18
N SER A 309 1.46 -10.87 -11.97
CA SER A 309 1.47 -9.41 -12.03
C SER A 309 2.50 -8.82 -11.06
N LEU A 310 2.47 -9.26 -9.80
CA LEU A 310 3.46 -8.90 -8.78
C LEU A 310 4.90 -9.23 -9.22
N TYR A 311 5.11 -10.41 -9.83
CA TYR A 311 6.44 -10.82 -10.28
C TYR A 311 6.92 -9.96 -11.46
N GLY A 312 6.04 -9.70 -12.42
CA GLY A 312 6.30 -8.77 -13.52
C GLY A 312 6.67 -7.37 -13.03
N SER A 313 5.90 -6.82 -12.09
CA SER A 313 6.15 -5.52 -11.45
C SER A 313 7.51 -5.45 -10.76
N CYS A 314 7.87 -6.48 -9.98
CA CYS A 314 9.20 -6.56 -9.35
C CYS A 314 10.33 -6.55 -10.38
N LEU A 315 10.19 -7.31 -11.47
CA LEU A 315 11.19 -7.40 -12.54
C LEU A 315 11.32 -6.07 -13.28
N TYR A 316 10.21 -5.42 -13.60
CA TYR A 316 10.18 -4.10 -14.21
C TYR A 316 10.86 -3.04 -13.33
N SER A 317 10.51 -3.00 -12.04
CA SER A 317 11.10 -2.05 -11.10
C SER A 317 12.61 -2.29 -10.94
N LYS A 318 13.04 -3.56 -10.94
CA LYS A 318 14.46 -3.92 -10.96
C LYS A 318 15.14 -3.47 -12.25
N ALA A 319 14.47 -3.65 -13.40
CA ALA A 319 14.98 -3.20 -14.69
C ALA A 319 15.25 -1.70 -14.68
N LYS A 320 14.27 -0.90 -14.22
CA LYS A 320 14.39 0.57 -14.13
C LYS A 320 15.64 0.99 -13.35
N LEU A 321 15.92 0.33 -12.22
CA LEU A 321 17.08 0.63 -11.38
C LEU A 321 18.43 0.34 -12.03
N VAL A 322 18.51 -0.70 -12.88
CA VAL A 322 19.77 -1.11 -13.52
C VAL A 322 19.95 -0.52 -14.92
N ASN A 323 18.88 0.01 -15.53
CA ASN A 323 18.92 0.66 -16.82
C ASN A 323 19.86 1.88 -16.83
N ASP A 324 19.83 2.65 -15.74
CA ASP A 324 20.63 3.86 -15.57
C ASP A 324 22.10 3.56 -15.21
N GLN A 325 22.46 2.28 -14.98
CA GLN A 325 23.77 1.90 -14.43
C GLN A 325 24.78 1.45 -15.49
N THR A 326 24.34 1.06 -16.69
CA THR A 326 25.21 0.49 -17.73
C THR A 326 24.69 0.79 -19.14
N GLU A 327 25.46 1.55 -19.92
CA GLU A 327 25.21 1.79 -21.35
C GLU A 327 25.76 0.64 -22.22
N GLY A 328 25.06 0.31 -23.32
CA GLY A 328 25.50 -0.64 -24.36
C GLY A 328 24.86 -2.05 -24.29
N ASP A 329 25.26 -2.92 -25.22
CA ASP A 329 24.67 -4.26 -25.50
C ASP A 329 24.67 -5.24 -24.30
N GLU A 330 25.41 -4.93 -23.23
CA GLU A 330 25.45 -5.74 -21.98
C GLU A 330 24.49 -5.23 -20.90
N ASN A 331 23.59 -4.29 -21.20
CA ASN A 331 22.66 -3.74 -20.23
C ASN A 331 21.79 -4.85 -19.60
N PRO A 332 21.96 -5.15 -18.29
CA PRO A 332 21.23 -6.21 -17.61
C PRO A 332 19.73 -5.93 -17.54
N ALA A 333 19.28 -4.68 -17.75
CA ALA A 333 17.86 -4.33 -17.83
C ALA A 333 17.13 -5.14 -18.90
N LYS A 334 17.77 -5.43 -20.05
CA LYS A 334 17.17 -6.17 -21.17
C LYS A 334 16.62 -7.54 -20.76
N GLN A 335 17.35 -8.26 -19.92
CA GLN A 335 16.90 -9.58 -19.43
C GLN A 335 15.71 -9.46 -18.47
N PHE A 336 15.69 -8.41 -17.64
CA PHE A 336 14.60 -8.17 -16.71
C PHE A 336 13.33 -7.69 -17.44
N VAL A 337 13.46 -6.79 -18.42
CA VAL A 337 12.36 -6.30 -19.26
C VAL A 337 11.71 -7.45 -20.03
N GLU A 338 12.47 -8.26 -20.77
CA GLU A 338 11.88 -9.35 -21.54
C GLU A 338 11.18 -10.40 -20.66
N LYS A 339 11.78 -10.72 -19.49
CA LYS A 339 11.15 -11.62 -18.53
C LYS A 339 9.89 -11.00 -17.90
N ALA A 340 9.88 -9.69 -17.66
CA ALA A 340 8.70 -8.97 -17.17
C ALA A 340 7.58 -9.02 -18.21
N ILE A 341 7.86 -8.77 -19.50
CA ILE A 341 6.90 -8.88 -20.60
C ILE A 341 6.30 -10.29 -20.64
N GLU A 342 7.14 -11.34 -20.66
CA GLU A 342 6.68 -12.74 -20.70
C GLU A 342 5.69 -13.04 -19.57
N ILE A 343 6.03 -12.62 -18.35
CA ILE A 343 5.23 -12.89 -17.15
C ILE A 343 3.93 -12.07 -17.13
N LEU A 344 3.99 -10.78 -17.49
CA LEU A 344 2.84 -9.88 -17.49
C LEU A 344 1.84 -10.22 -18.61
N VAL A 345 2.32 -10.59 -19.79
CA VAL A 345 1.44 -11.09 -20.88
C VAL A 345 0.72 -12.37 -20.45
N LYS A 346 1.41 -13.25 -19.71
CA LYS A 346 0.78 -14.44 -19.13
C LYS A 346 -0.28 -14.07 -18.08
N ALA A 347 0.01 -13.08 -17.23
CA ALA A 347 -0.96 -12.58 -16.25
C ALA A 347 -2.21 -12.00 -16.93
N GLU A 348 -2.02 -11.12 -17.92
CA GLU A 348 -3.10 -10.53 -18.73
C GLU A 348 -3.95 -11.61 -19.40
N THR A 349 -3.31 -12.59 -20.04
CA THR A 349 -4.01 -13.70 -20.72
C THR A 349 -4.90 -14.49 -19.75
N MET A 350 -4.49 -14.61 -18.50
CA MET A 350 -5.28 -15.27 -17.45
C MET A 350 -6.45 -14.42 -16.94
N GLN A 351 -6.29 -13.10 -16.94
CA GLN A 351 -7.32 -12.14 -16.52
C GLN A 351 -8.40 -11.93 -17.60
N GLY A 352 -8.06 -12.12 -18.87
CA GLY A 352 -9.02 -12.08 -19.98
C GLY A 352 -9.54 -10.67 -20.29
N GLU A 353 -10.82 -10.57 -20.65
CA GLU A 353 -11.45 -9.29 -21.05
C GLU A 353 -11.66 -8.33 -19.88
N GLU A 354 -11.79 -8.83 -18.65
CA GLU A 354 -11.91 -7.99 -17.45
C GLU A 354 -10.60 -7.23 -17.19
N GLY A 355 -9.46 -7.91 -17.38
CA GLY A 355 -8.13 -7.33 -17.16
C GLY A 355 -7.90 -6.92 -15.70
N ASP A 356 -6.72 -6.39 -15.43
CA ASP A 356 -6.41 -5.69 -14.18
C ASP A 356 -5.65 -4.41 -14.53
N ALA A 357 -6.11 -3.28 -14.00
CA ALA A 357 -5.55 -1.97 -14.34
C ALA A 357 -4.04 -1.91 -14.01
N LYS A 358 -3.63 -2.44 -12.85
CA LYS A 358 -2.22 -2.43 -12.42
C LYS A 358 -1.35 -3.32 -13.32
N THR A 359 -1.81 -4.53 -13.67
CA THR A 359 -1.11 -5.40 -14.63
C THR A 359 -0.92 -4.70 -15.98
N LEU A 360 -1.98 -4.11 -16.52
CA LEU A 360 -1.97 -3.47 -17.85
C LEU A 360 -1.09 -2.22 -17.85
N GLU A 361 -1.18 -1.39 -16.81
CA GLU A 361 -0.33 -0.21 -16.63
C GLU A 361 1.15 -0.61 -16.61
N THR A 362 1.49 -1.60 -15.77
CA THR A 362 2.86 -2.12 -15.67
C THR A 362 3.33 -2.68 -17.00
N LEU A 363 2.50 -3.47 -17.70
CA LEU A 363 2.85 -4.05 -19.00
C LEU A 363 3.09 -2.96 -20.06
N GLY A 364 2.24 -1.93 -20.10
CA GLY A 364 2.42 -0.79 -20.98
C GLY A 364 3.72 -0.03 -20.72
N GLN A 365 4.05 0.21 -19.44
CA GLN A 365 5.31 0.85 -19.05
C GLN A 365 6.54 0.00 -19.40
N VAL A 366 6.46 -1.32 -19.23
CA VAL A 366 7.54 -2.25 -19.63
C VAL A 366 7.75 -2.22 -21.14
N TYR A 367 6.68 -2.13 -21.94
CA TYR A 367 6.82 -1.98 -23.40
C TYR A 367 7.51 -0.67 -23.78
N LEU A 368 7.14 0.45 -23.16
CA LEU A 368 7.84 1.72 -23.39
C LEU A 368 9.33 1.62 -23.04
N MET A 369 9.65 1.05 -21.89
CA MET A 369 11.03 0.83 -21.47
C MET A 369 11.80 -0.07 -22.45
N SER A 370 11.13 -1.04 -23.08
CA SER A 370 11.77 -1.95 -24.02
C SER A 370 12.21 -1.27 -25.33
N ILE A 371 11.61 -0.13 -25.70
CA ILE A 371 11.93 0.61 -26.93
C ILE A 371 13.41 1.00 -26.95
N ASP A 372 13.91 1.56 -25.85
CA ASP A 372 15.31 2.01 -25.72
C ASP A 372 16.32 0.86 -25.70
N LEU A 373 15.84 -0.40 -25.61
CA LEU A 373 16.66 -1.62 -25.54
C LEU A 373 16.65 -2.43 -26.85
N ILE A 374 15.89 -1.98 -27.84
CA ILE A 374 15.81 -2.58 -29.18
C ILE A 374 16.82 -1.89 -30.10
N GLU A 375 17.71 -2.68 -30.69
CA GLU A 375 18.75 -2.19 -31.61
C GLU A 375 18.23 -2.26 -33.05
N GLU A 376 18.10 -1.09 -33.68
CA GLU A 376 17.94 -0.92 -35.15
C GLU A 376 16.73 -1.63 -35.81
N ASP A 377 15.79 -2.18 -35.03
CA ASP A 377 14.54 -2.81 -35.52
C ASP A 377 13.34 -1.86 -35.33
N GLU A 378 13.16 -0.97 -36.32
CA GLU A 378 12.07 0.02 -36.33
C GLU A 378 10.68 -0.63 -36.30
N ASP A 379 10.50 -1.77 -36.97
CA ASP A 379 9.23 -2.49 -37.01
C ASP A 379 8.86 -2.99 -35.60
N LEU A 380 9.83 -3.57 -34.89
CA LEU A 380 9.64 -4.02 -33.51
C LEU A 380 9.42 -2.84 -32.55
N ILE A 381 10.14 -1.73 -32.73
CA ILE A 381 9.92 -0.50 -31.94
C ILE A 381 8.47 -0.02 -32.10
N MET A 382 7.97 0.05 -33.33
CA MET A 382 6.58 0.45 -33.59
C MET A 382 5.57 -0.53 -32.98
N GLU A 383 5.82 -1.85 -33.06
CA GLU A 383 5.00 -2.85 -32.38
C GLU A 383 4.96 -2.64 -30.86
N ARG A 384 6.10 -2.30 -30.23
CA ARG A 384 6.16 -1.99 -28.79
C ARG A 384 5.41 -0.71 -28.44
N ILE A 385 5.50 0.33 -29.26
CA ILE A 385 4.77 1.59 -29.08
C ILE A 385 3.26 1.33 -29.13
N ASP A 386 2.79 0.62 -30.17
CA ASP A 386 1.36 0.32 -30.33
C ASP A 386 0.84 -0.54 -29.18
N ALA A 387 1.61 -1.55 -28.77
CA ALA A 387 1.27 -2.37 -27.61
C ALA A 387 1.22 -1.54 -26.31
N ALA A 388 2.19 -0.64 -26.09
CA ALA A 388 2.18 0.25 -24.94
C ALA A 388 0.93 1.14 -24.91
N LYS A 389 0.58 1.77 -26.03
CA LYS A 389 -0.60 2.62 -26.16
C LYS A 389 -1.88 1.85 -25.86
N GLU A 390 -2.03 0.65 -26.42
CA GLU A 390 -3.18 -0.22 -26.15
C GLU A 390 -3.32 -0.53 -24.65
N LYS A 391 -2.23 -0.97 -24.01
CA LYS A 391 -2.28 -1.40 -22.60
C LYS A 391 -2.51 -0.22 -21.65
N LEU A 392 -1.83 0.90 -21.84
CA LEU A 392 -1.99 2.09 -21.00
C LEU A 392 -3.39 2.72 -21.14
N SER A 393 -3.91 2.80 -22.37
CA SER A 393 -5.28 3.30 -22.60
C SER A 393 -6.31 2.41 -21.91
N ARG A 394 -6.18 1.08 -22.03
CA ARG A 394 -7.09 0.14 -21.36
C ARG A 394 -6.94 0.17 -19.84
N ALA A 395 -5.72 0.35 -19.32
CA ALA A 395 -5.51 0.54 -17.89
C ALA A 395 -6.23 1.79 -17.37
N LEU A 396 -6.20 2.90 -18.13
CA LEU A 396 -6.91 4.13 -17.82
C LEU A 396 -8.43 3.94 -17.90
N GLU A 397 -8.94 3.19 -18.87
CA GLU A 397 -10.37 2.85 -18.94
C GLU A 397 -10.85 2.08 -17.70
N LEU A 398 -10.02 1.18 -17.16
CA LEU A 398 -10.30 0.44 -15.94
C LEU A 398 -10.11 1.29 -14.67
N ASN A 399 -9.25 2.31 -14.70
CA ASN A 399 -8.98 3.22 -13.59
C ASN A 399 -8.91 4.69 -14.05
N PRO A 400 -10.05 5.34 -14.34
CA PRO A 400 -10.09 6.67 -14.97
C PRO A 400 -9.68 7.82 -14.03
N TYR A 401 -9.36 7.53 -12.77
CA TYR A 401 -8.95 8.52 -11.78
C TYR A 401 -7.44 8.53 -11.53
N ASN A 402 -6.68 7.75 -12.31
CA ASN A 402 -5.23 7.80 -12.28
C ASN A 402 -4.74 8.96 -13.15
N PHE A 403 -4.68 10.18 -12.59
CA PHE A 403 -4.26 11.40 -13.29
C PHE A 403 -2.85 11.30 -13.89
N ALA A 404 -1.93 10.59 -13.22
CA ALA A 404 -0.59 10.38 -13.74
C ALA A 404 -0.60 9.50 -15.00
N LEU A 405 -1.47 8.48 -15.02
CA LEU A 405 -1.67 7.64 -16.20
C LEU A 405 -2.42 8.39 -17.31
N GLU A 406 -3.39 9.25 -16.98
CA GLU A 406 -4.08 10.12 -17.94
C GLU A 406 -3.09 11.02 -18.69
N GLU A 407 -2.22 11.74 -17.96
CA GLU A 407 -1.16 12.57 -18.53
C GLU A 407 -0.20 11.74 -19.41
N GLN A 408 0.17 10.53 -18.97
CA GLN A 408 1.03 9.64 -19.74
C GLN A 408 0.36 9.19 -21.06
N VAL A 409 -0.92 8.82 -21.01
CA VAL A 409 -1.68 8.41 -22.20
C VAL A 409 -1.88 9.60 -23.14
N GLU A 410 -2.17 10.79 -22.62
CA GLU A 410 -2.28 12.01 -23.43
C GLU A 410 -0.96 12.34 -24.12
N ALA A 411 0.18 12.23 -23.44
CA ALA A 411 1.49 12.46 -24.05
C ALA A 411 1.86 11.44 -25.14
N LEU A 412 1.39 10.19 -25.02
CA LEU A 412 1.67 9.11 -25.97
C LEU A 412 0.70 9.07 -27.16
N CYS A 413 -0.56 9.44 -26.93
CA CYS A 413 -1.66 9.34 -27.90
C CYS A 413 -2.13 10.71 -28.42
N GLY A 414 -1.64 11.82 -27.85
CA GLY A 414 -1.95 13.19 -28.24
C GLY A 414 -1.35 13.57 -29.60
N ASP A 415 -2.23 14.04 -30.48
CA ASP A 415 -2.04 14.53 -31.84
C ASP A 415 -1.65 13.52 -32.94
N ASP A 416 -2.64 12.68 -33.29
CA ASP A 416 -2.87 12.24 -34.68
C ASP A 416 -4.07 12.98 -35.33
N ASN A 417 -4.63 14.00 -34.65
CA ASN A 417 -5.63 14.92 -35.18
C ASN A 417 -5.00 16.23 -35.67
N GLY A 418 -3.87 16.11 -36.38
CA GLY A 418 -3.38 17.15 -37.27
C GLY A 418 -4.29 17.30 -38.49
N ASP A 419 -5.52 17.77 -38.27
CA ASP A 419 -6.26 18.55 -39.29
C ASP A 419 -5.46 19.86 -39.48
N GLY A 420 -4.35 19.74 -40.19
CA GLY A 420 -3.60 20.85 -40.75
C GLY A 420 -4.42 21.45 -41.88
N GLU A 421 -5.42 22.25 -41.51
CA GLU A 421 -6.04 23.20 -42.42
C GLU A 421 -4.94 24.09 -43.03
N ASP A 422 -4.82 23.98 -44.35
CA ASP A 422 -4.35 24.97 -45.32
C ASP A 422 -3.56 26.17 -44.77
N PHE A 423 -2.23 26.08 -44.87
CA PHE A 423 -1.39 27.26 -45.11
C PHE A 423 -0.68 27.11 -46.47
N GLU A 424 -1.47 27.14 -47.55
CA GLU A 424 -0.99 27.64 -48.83
C GLU A 424 -0.89 29.18 -48.73
N ASP A 425 0.32 29.74 -48.56
CA ASP A 425 0.58 31.08 -49.12
C ASP A 425 2.05 31.33 -49.48
N GLN A 426 2.33 31.11 -50.77
CA GLN A 426 3.14 31.93 -51.68
C GLN A 426 4.37 32.67 -51.13
N SER A 427 5.56 32.08 -51.27
CA SER A 427 6.79 32.86 -51.49
C SER A 427 7.06 32.96 -52.99
N GLY A 428 6.51 34.01 -53.60
CA GLY A 428 6.81 34.43 -54.97
C GLY A 428 8.25 34.92 -55.10
N GLU A 429 8.88 34.48 -56.18
CA GLU A 429 10.13 34.95 -56.75
C GLU A 429 10.10 36.47 -56.95
N GLU A 430 11.18 37.17 -56.60
CA GLU A 430 11.63 38.32 -57.38
C GLU A 430 13.15 38.45 -57.28
N GLU A 431 13.76 38.26 -58.45
CA GLU A 431 15.15 38.50 -58.82
C GLU A 431 15.53 39.99 -58.63
N GLY A 432 16.83 40.27 -58.45
CA GLY A 432 17.33 41.64 -58.61
C GLY A 432 18.76 41.88 -58.13
N GLU A 433 19.71 41.61 -59.03
CA GLU A 433 20.88 42.44 -59.40
C GLU A 433 21.81 42.93 -58.27
N GLU A 434 23.04 42.40 -58.19
CA GLU A 434 24.26 42.93 -58.84
C GLU A 434 24.61 44.36 -58.38
N ASP A 435 25.72 44.50 -57.65
CA ASP A 435 26.76 45.47 -58.02
C ASP A 435 28.09 45.12 -57.34
N GLU A 436 29.13 45.19 -58.17
CA GLU A 436 30.54 44.92 -57.97
C GLU A 436 31.23 46.00 -57.10
N ASP A 437 32.42 45.66 -56.59
CA ASP A 437 33.64 46.50 -56.51
C ASP A 437 34.54 45.90 -55.41
N GLU A 438 35.53 45.09 -55.75
CA GLU A 438 36.90 45.48 -56.16
C GLU A 438 37.82 45.93 -55.01
N GLU A 439 38.91 45.17 -54.90
CA GLU A 439 40.30 45.56 -54.58
C GLU A 439 40.76 45.78 -53.13
N ASP A 440 41.69 44.88 -52.76
CA ASP A 440 43.03 45.10 -52.22
C ASP A 440 43.24 45.64 -50.79
N GLU A 441 43.88 44.83 -49.94
CA GLU A 441 45.32 44.96 -49.60
C GLU A 441 45.69 44.02 -48.42
N GLU A 442 46.41 42.93 -48.72
CA GLU A 442 47.72 42.50 -48.14
C GLU A 442 48.03 41.01 -48.37
#